data_AF-A0A7Y1Y9S5-F1
#
_entry.id   AF-A0A7Y1Y9S5-F1
#
_cell.length_a   1.000
_cell.length_b   1.000
_cell.length_c   1.000
_cell.angle_alpha   90.00
_cell.angle_beta   90.00
_cell.angle_gamma   90.00
#
_symmetry.space_group_name_H-M   'P 1'
#
loop_
_entity.id
_entity.type
_entity.pdbx_description
1 polymer ?
#
loop_
_entity_poly.entity_id
_entity_poly.type
_entity_poly.pdbx_seq_one_letter_code
_entity_poly.pdbx_strand_id
1 'polypeptide(L)'
;MRHVALLVAVVMVVAACGDSEGGADPERFCEILDELDAQNTSGMPADEALPVIQEGRDKYVEGLEVVPDEIRTDAETFANFVIEITDLLIAAGGDESQVDVSDIEAINDDGVDAAAQSVGAWRTSNCS
;
A
#
# COMPACT_ATOMS: atom_id res chain seq x y z
N MET A 1 -9.47 7.10 25.28
CA MET A 1 -9.07 7.56 23.92
C MET A 1 -7.79 6.85 23.57
N ARG A 2 -7.90 5.70 22.91
CA ARG A 2 -6.76 4.94 22.41
C ARG A 2 -6.36 5.61 21.09
N HIS A 3 -5.15 6.16 21.05
CA HIS A 3 -4.64 6.90 19.89
C HIS A 3 -3.91 5.88 19.02
N VAL A 4 -4.32 5.76 17.77
CA VAL A 4 -3.75 4.86 16.77
C VAL A 4 -2.41 5.40 16.29
N ALA A 5 -1.44 4.52 16.04
CA ALA A 5 -0.17 4.87 15.42
C ALA A 5 0.20 3.77 14.43
N LEU A 6 -0.48 3.71 13.28
CA LEU A 6 -0.08 2.84 12.18
C LEU A 6 0.69 3.68 11.16
N LEU A 7 1.98 3.35 11.01
CA LEU A 7 2.88 3.96 10.04
C LEU A 7 2.69 3.19 8.72
N VAL A 8 1.75 3.63 7.87
CA VAL A 8 1.81 3.27 6.44
C VAL A 8 2.98 4.06 5.88
N ALA A 9 4.19 3.52 6.02
CA ALA A 9 5.44 4.16 5.62
C ALA A 9 5.55 4.11 4.09
N VAL A 10 4.75 4.92 3.39
CA VAL A 10 4.96 5.10 1.96
C VAL A 10 6.12 6.06 1.79
N VAL A 11 7.19 5.54 1.21
CA VAL A 11 8.50 6.17 1.08
C VAL A 11 8.39 7.45 0.25
N MET A 12 8.51 8.61 0.91
CA MET A 12 8.65 9.91 0.25
C MET A 12 10.10 10.12 -0.23
N VAL A 13 10.35 9.99 -1.54
CA VAL A 13 11.54 10.59 -2.18
C VAL A 13 11.15 11.15 -3.56
N VAL A 14 11.79 12.26 -3.94
CA VAL A 14 11.37 13.27 -4.93
C VAL A 14 12.03 13.08 -6.33
N ALA A 15 11.22 13.30 -7.38
CA ALA A 15 11.51 13.70 -8.79
C ALA A 15 12.12 12.71 -9.82
N ALA A 16 11.35 12.37 -10.88
CA ALA A 16 11.35 12.99 -12.23
C ALA A 16 10.78 12.05 -13.34
N CYS A 17 9.51 12.23 -13.75
CA CYS A 17 8.74 11.35 -14.63
C CYS A 17 9.18 11.27 -16.11
N GLY A 18 9.14 10.05 -16.68
CA GLY A 18 9.38 9.75 -18.09
C GLY A 18 8.43 8.70 -18.67
N ASP A 19 7.67 9.13 -19.67
CA ASP A 19 6.66 8.49 -20.53
C ASP A 19 6.89 7.01 -20.96
N SER A 20 5.85 6.16 -20.92
CA SER A 20 5.80 4.90 -21.70
C SER A 20 4.37 4.39 -21.94
N GLU A 21 4.01 4.24 -23.23
CA GLU A 21 2.73 3.74 -23.74
C GLU A 21 2.65 2.20 -23.73
N GLY A 22 1.62 1.65 -23.05
CA GLY A 22 1.06 0.32 -23.33
C GLY A 22 0.63 -0.47 -22.10
N GLY A 23 -0.69 -0.53 -21.81
CA GLY A 23 -1.31 -1.34 -20.75
C GLY A 23 -1.03 -0.84 -19.33
N ALA A 24 0.23 -0.54 -19.06
CA ALA A 24 0.66 0.32 -17.98
C ALA A 24 0.28 1.78 -18.25
N ASP A 25 -0.17 2.45 -17.20
CA ASP A 25 -0.40 3.89 -17.15
C ASP A 25 0.34 4.42 -15.91
N PRO A 26 1.63 4.79 -16.05
CA PRO A 26 2.45 5.29 -14.95
C PRO A 26 1.82 6.49 -14.24
N GLU A 27 1.21 7.42 -14.98
CA GLU A 27 0.59 8.61 -14.42
C GLU A 27 -0.60 8.22 -13.54
N ARG A 28 -1.47 7.33 -14.03
CA ARG A 28 -2.59 6.81 -13.24
C ARG A 28 -2.13 6.01 -12.03
N PHE A 29 -1.07 5.21 -12.17
CA PHE A 29 -0.52 4.46 -11.03
C PHE A 29 0.05 5.42 -9.96
N CYS A 30 0.68 6.52 -10.37
CA CYS A 30 1.13 7.58 -9.47
C CYS A 30 -0.02 8.27 -8.74
N GLU A 31 -1.11 8.62 -9.44
CA GLU A 31 -2.31 9.18 -8.81
C GLU A 31 -2.86 8.25 -7.73
N ILE A 32 -2.93 6.96 -8.01
CA ILE A 32 -3.42 5.96 -7.06
C ILE A 32 -2.53 5.92 -5.81
N LEU A 33 -1.20 5.92 -5.98
CA LEU A 33 -0.26 5.95 -4.86
C LEU A 33 -0.39 7.24 -4.03
N ASP A 34 -0.61 8.38 -4.66
CA ASP A 34 -0.83 9.65 -3.97
C ASP A 34 -2.16 9.68 -3.19
N GLU A 35 -3.21 9.10 -3.77
CA GLU A 35 -4.50 8.96 -3.10
C GLU A 35 -4.40 8.03 -1.88
N LEU A 36 -3.60 6.97 -1.97
CA LEU A 36 -3.32 6.08 -0.83
C LEU A 36 -2.51 6.75 0.27
N ASP A 37 -1.52 7.59 -0.08
CA ASP A 37 -0.79 8.41 0.91
C ASP A 37 -1.71 9.38 1.65
N ALA A 38 -2.68 9.95 0.95
CA ALA A 38 -3.65 10.87 1.55
C ALA A 38 -4.59 10.15 2.54
N GLN A 39 -4.76 8.83 2.42
CA GLN A 39 -5.58 7.98 3.29
C GLN A 39 -4.83 7.52 4.55
N ASN A 40 -4.07 8.42 5.18
CA ASN A 40 -3.39 8.13 6.42
C ASN A 40 -4.39 7.93 7.57
N THR A 41 -4.50 6.70 8.07
CA THR A 41 -5.40 6.33 9.19
C THR A 41 -4.75 6.45 10.56
N SER A 42 -3.51 6.93 10.64
CA SER A 42 -2.82 7.14 11.92
C SER A 42 -3.61 8.09 12.82
N GLY A 43 -3.91 7.63 14.03
CA GLY A 43 -4.66 8.37 15.04
C GLY A 43 -6.19 8.24 14.94
N MET A 44 -6.73 7.58 13.90
CA MET A 44 -8.17 7.38 13.74
C MET A 44 -8.69 6.25 14.65
N PRO A 45 -9.90 6.34 15.21
CA PRO A 45 -10.57 5.20 15.84
C PRO A 45 -10.73 4.02 14.86
N ALA A 46 -10.68 2.78 15.38
CA ALA A 46 -10.78 1.56 14.57
C ALA A 46 -12.00 1.51 13.65
N ASP A 47 -13.17 1.94 14.15
CA ASP A 47 -14.42 1.98 13.41
C ASP A 47 -14.46 3.05 12.31
N GLU A 48 -13.66 4.10 12.45
CA GLU A 48 -13.47 5.15 11.43
C GLU A 48 -12.34 4.78 10.43
N ALA A 49 -11.32 4.06 10.88
CA ALA A 49 -10.20 3.61 10.06
C ALA A 49 -10.60 2.45 9.12
N LEU A 50 -11.45 1.53 9.59
CA LEU A 50 -11.86 0.34 8.84
C LEU A 50 -12.38 0.62 7.41
N PRO A 51 -13.31 1.56 7.17
CA PRO A 51 -13.75 1.89 5.81
C PRO A 51 -12.63 2.49 4.95
N VAL A 52 -11.73 3.28 5.54
CA VAL A 52 -10.58 3.88 4.82
C VAL A 52 -9.58 2.80 4.42
N ILE A 53 -9.29 1.84 5.31
CA ILE A 53 -8.42 0.70 5.01
C ILE A 53 -9.01 -0.17 3.88
N GLN A 54 -10.32 -0.42 3.90
CA GLN A 54 -11.01 -1.17 2.84
C GLN A 54 -10.92 -0.44 1.48
N GLU A 55 -11.19 0.86 1.47
CA GLU A 55 -11.07 1.70 0.27
C GLU A 55 -9.63 1.69 -0.25
N GLY A 56 -8.63 1.85 0.62
CA GLY A 56 -7.23 1.82 0.23
C GLY A 56 -6.79 0.49 -0.37
N ARG A 57 -7.22 -0.64 0.20
CA ARG A 57 -6.98 -1.96 -0.39
C ARG A 57 -7.56 -2.08 -1.80
N ASP A 58 -8.84 -1.75 -1.96
CA ASP A 58 -9.53 -1.88 -3.24
C ASP A 58 -8.90 -0.98 -4.30
N LYS A 59 -8.44 0.21 -3.90
CA LYS A 59 -7.76 1.17 -4.77
C LYS A 59 -6.35 0.73 -5.16
N TYR A 60 -5.61 0.10 -4.27
CA TYR A 60 -4.31 -0.47 -4.60
C TYR A 60 -4.45 -1.63 -5.60
N VAL A 61 -5.51 -2.44 -5.47
CA VAL A 61 -5.84 -3.49 -6.45
C VAL A 61 -6.18 -2.92 -7.82
N GLU A 62 -6.97 -1.83 -7.89
CA GLU A 62 -7.21 -1.09 -9.14
C GLU A 62 -5.87 -0.62 -9.76
N GLY A 63 -4.94 -0.15 -8.93
CA GLY A 63 -3.61 0.27 -9.36
C GLY A 63 -2.79 -0.82 -10.07
N LEU A 64 -3.01 -2.10 -9.73
CA LEU A 64 -2.32 -3.21 -10.41
C LEU A 64 -2.73 -3.39 -11.87
N GLU A 65 -3.91 -2.89 -12.28
CA GLU A 65 -4.33 -2.95 -13.68
C GLU A 65 -3.47 -2.06 -14.57
N VAL A 66 -2.97 -0.96 -14.00
CA VAL A 66 -2.19 0.09 -14.69
C VAL A 66 -0.72 0.11 -14.29
N VAL A 67 -0.29 -0.84 -13.44
CA VAL A 67 1.10 -0.88 -12.98
C VAL A 67 2.07 -1.10 -14.15
N PRO A 68 3.21 -0.38 -14.16
CA PRO A 68 4.30 -0.63 -15.12
C PRO A 68 4.83 -2.06 -15.04
N ASP A 69 5.08 -2.66 -16.20
CA ASP A 69 5.58 -4.04 -16.29
C ASP A 69 6.92 -4.25 -15.58
N GLU A 70 7.76 -3.20 -15.49
CA GLU A 70 9.06 -3.23 -14.82
C GLU A 70 8.98 -3.46 -13.31
N ILE A 71 7.87 -3.06 -12.68
CA ILE A 71 7.62 -3.26 -11.24
C ILE A 71 6.41 -4.14 -10.95
N ARG A 72 5.74 -4.68 -11.97
CA ARG A 72 4.48 -5.43 -11.81
C ARG A 72 4.59 -6.56 -10.80
N THR A 73 5.64 -7.38 -10.88
CA THR A 73 5.85 -8.51 -9.95
C THR A 73 6.05 -8.04 -8.51
N ASP A 74 6.81 -6.96 -8.31
CA ASP A 74 7.05 -6.41 -6.98
C ASP A 74 5.79 -5.74 -6.43
N ALA A 75 5.07 -4.99 -7.26
CA ALA A 75 3.78 -4.39 -6.88
C ALA A 75 2.72 -5.44 -6.54
N GLU A 76 2.62 -6.53 -7.30
CA GLU A 76 1.73 -7.67 -6.98
C GLU A 76 2.14 -8.35 -5.66
N THR A 77 3.44 -8.51 -5.42
CA THR A 77 3.95 -9.08 -4.16
C THR A 77 3.58 -8.20 -2.97
N PHE A 78 3.80 -6.88 -3.09
CA PHE A 78 3.45 -5.93 -2.05
C PHE A 78 1.91 -5.82 -1.88
N ALA A 79 1.15 -5.91 -2.95
CA ALA A 79 -0.32 -5.89 -2.90
C ALA A 79 -0.89 -7.08 -2.14
N ASN A 80 -0.37 -8.29 -2.39
CA ASN A 80 -0.79 -9.48 -1.65
C ASN A 80 -0.53 -9.31 -0.15
N PHE A 81 0.64 -8.80 0.24
CA PHE A 81 0.93 -8.48 1.63
C PHE A 81 -0.06 -7.46 2.22
N VAL A 82 -0.31 -6.35 1.51
CA VAL A 82 -1.26 -5.32 1.96
C VAL A 82 -2.67 -5.89 2.11
N ILE A 83 -3.15 -6.69 1.15
CA ILE A 83 -4.46 -7.34 1.20
C ILE A 83 -4.56 -8.27 2.41
N GLU A 84 -3.56 -9.11 2.65
CA GLU A 84 -3.59 -10.07 3.76
C GLU A 84 -3.56 -9.37 5.13
N ILE A 85 -2.73 -8.34 5.30
CA ILE A 85 -2.71 -7.52 6.52
C ILE A 85 -4.03 -6.77 6.70
N THR A 86 -4.58 -6.19 5.64
CA THR A 86 -5.89 -5.53 5.69
C THR A 86 -7.00 -6.51 6.06
N ASP A 87 -7.01 -7.73 5.52
CA ASP A 87 -8.02 -8.74 5.83
C ASP A 87 -7.92 -9.19 7.30
N LEU A 88 -6.71 -9.31 7.86
CA LEU A 88 -6.51 -9.52 9.30
C LEU A 88 -7.08 -8.36 10.13
N LEU A 89 -6.79 -7.12 9.76
CA LEU A 89 -7.31 -5.94 10.43
C LEU A 89 -8.84 -5.87 10.35
N ILE A 90 -9.42 -6.21 9.20
CA ILE A 90 -10.88 -6.26 9.03
C ILE A 90 -11.49 -7.36 9.91
N ALA A 91 -10.87 -8.55 9.96
CA ALA A 91 -11.33 -9.64 10.81
C ALA A 91 -11.26 -9.28 12.30
N ALA A 92 -10.28 -8.47 12.69
CA ALA A 92 -10.14 -7.88 14.02
C ALA A 92 -11.08 -6.68 14.28
N GLY A 93 -11.92 -6.29 13.32
CA GLY A 93 -12.82 -5.14 13.45
C GLY A 93 -12.09 -3.79 13.44
N GLY A 94 -10.90 -3.72 12.84
CA GLY A 94 -10.03 -2.55 12.80
C GLY A 94 -9.16 -2.38 14.05
N ASP A 95 -9.24 -3.29 15.03
CA ASP A 95 -8.44 -3.24 16.26
C ASP A 95 -7.10 -3.96 16.08
N GLU A 96 -6.05 -3.21 15.76
CA GLU A 96 -4.68 -3.71 15.60
C GLU A 96 -4.18 -4.47 16.84
N SER A 97 -4.70 -4.18 18.04
CA SER A 97 -4.28 -4.89 19.27
C SER A 97 -4.79 -6.34 19.34
N GLN A 98 -5.71 -6.70 18.46
CA GLN A 98 -6.22 -8.07 18.29
C GLN A 98 -5.52 -8.81 17.15
N VAL A 99 -4.68 -8.15 16.36
CA VAL A 99 -3.85 -8.79 15.35
C VAL A 99 -2.57 -9.26 16.03
N ASP A 100 -2.27 -10.56 15.92
CA ASP A 100 -1.04 -11.10 16.49
C ASP A 100 0.14 -10.71 15.60
N VAL A 101 1.24 -10.25 16.22
CA VAL A 101 2.47 -9.92 15.49
C VAL A 101 3.01 -11.15 14.75
N SER A 102 2.79 -12.35 15.28
CA SER A 102 3.18 -13.59 14.60
C SER A 102 2.38 -13.88 13.33
N ASP A 103 1.13 -13.41 13.24
CA ASP A 103 0.34 -13.49 12.00
C ASP A 103 0.91 -12.51 10.95
N ILE A 104 1.33 -11.32 11.38
CA ILE A 104 2.00 -10.32 10.51
C ILE A 104 3.36 -10.85 10.02
N GLU A 105 4.16 -11.44 10.91
CA GLU A 105 5.45 -12.04 10.57
C GLU A 105 5.30 -13.26 9.65
N ALA A 106 4.22 -14.03 9.78
CA ALA A 106 3.95 -15.16 8.90
C ALA A 106 3.54 -14.73 7.47
N ILE A 107 2.93 -13.55 7.34
CA ILE A 107 2.58 -12.93 6.05
C ILE A 107 3.78 -12.20 5.44
N ASN A 108 4.64 -11.63 6.28
CA ASN A 108 5.86 -10.94 5.86
C ASN A 108 6.93 -11.95 5.39
N ASP A 109 6.85 -12.34 4.13
CA ASP A 109 7.89 -13.14 3.46
C ASP A 109 9.11 -12.27 3.11
N ASP A 110 10.28 -12.90 2.92
CA ASP A 110 11.57 -12.25 2.63
C ASP A 110 11.52 -11.31 1.39
N GLY A 111 10.50 -11.44 0.54
CA GLY A 111 10.29 -10.62 -0.65
C GLY A 111 9.49 -9.34 -0.47
N VAL A 112 8.71 -9.19 0.62
CA VAL A 112 7.80 -8.05 0.81
C VAL A 112 8.57 -6.74 1.01
N ASP A 113 9.62 -6.77 1.85
CA ASP A 113 10.45 -5.59 2.10
C ASP A 113 11.20 -5.14 0.83
N ALA A 114 11.63 -6.09 -0.01
CA ALA A 114 12.27 -5.81 -1.28
C ALA A 114 11.26 -5.23 -2.30
N ALA A 115 10.06 -5.81 -2.35
CA ALA A 115 8.97 -5.34 -3.19
C ALA A 115 8.53 -3.90 -2.82
N ALA A 116 8.36 -3.62 -1.54
CA ALA A 116 8.04 -2.29 -1.03
C ALA A 116 9.11 -1.25 -1.42
N GLN A 117 10.38 -1.62 -1.29
CA GLN A 117 11.51 -0.76 -1.72
C GLN A 117 11.52 -0.53 -3.23
N SER A 118 11.22 -1.56 -4.02
CA SER A 118 11.15 -1.47 -5.48
C SER A 118 10.04 -0.52 -5.94
N VAL A 119 8.82 -0.70 -5.42
CA VAL A 119 7.68 0.20 -5.69
C VAL A 119 7.98 1.63 -5.24
N GLY A 120 8.58 1.81 -4.07
CA GLY A 120 8.98 3.13 -3.56
C GLY A 120 10.02 3.82 -4.45
N ALA A 121 11.07 3.09 -4.85
CA ALA A 121 12.11 3.62 -5.74
C ALA A 121 11.56 3.97 -7.13
N TRP A 122 10.63 3.16 -7.63
CA TRP A 122 9.92 3.44 -8.88
C TRP A 122 9.08 4.70 -8.76
N ARG A 123 8.26 4.83 -7.71
CA ARG A 123 7.42 6.00 -7.47
C ARG A 123 8.27 7.27 -7.42
N THR A 124 9.38 7.25 -6.69
CA THR A 124 10.34 8.36 -6.61
C THR A 124 10.84 8.81 -7.98
N SER A 125 11.10 7.85 -8.86
CA SER A 125 11.65 8.11 -10.18
C SER A 125 10.56 8.54 -11.18
N ASN A 126 9.27 8.27 -10.92
CA ASN A 126 8.23 8.39 -11.94
C ASN A 126 7.02 9.27 -11.56
N CYS A 127 6.77 9.62 -10.29
CA CYS A 127 5.53 10.29 -9.87
C CYS A 127 5.71 11.78 -9.54
N SER A 128 6.35 12.53 -10.43
CA SER A 128 6.70 13.96 -10.21
C SER A 128 5.73 14.96 -10.81
#